data_AF-A0A2N1TUH1-F1
#
_entry.id   AF-A0A2N1TUH1-F1
#
_cell.length_a   1.000
_cell.length_b   1.000
_cell.length_c   1.000
_cell.angle_alpha   90.00
_cell.angle_beta   90.00
_cell.angle_gamma   90.00
#
_symmetry.space_group_name_H-M   'P 1'
#
loop_
_entity.id
_entity.type
_entity.pdbx_description
1 polymer ?
#
loop_
_entity_poly.entity_id
_entity_poly.type
_entity_poly.pdbx_seq_one_letter_code
_entity_poly.pdbx_strand_id
1 'polypeptide(L)' 'MKKAVQIRRMFTKGLKQDAVKMITEQGHSIAEVAKNMSTSYNVLCRWKKELSESSSVEVDA' A
#
# COMPACT_ATOMS: atom_id res chain seq x y z
N MET A 1 19.21 -28.64 -3.57
CA MET A 1 19.29 -27.28 -3.00
C MET A 1 17.90 -26.92 -2.45
N LYS A 2 17.77 -26.61 -1.17
CA LYS A 2 16.46 -26.32 -0.55
C LYS A 2 15.97 -24.96 -1.07
N LYS A 3 14.87 -24.91 -1.83
CA LYS A 3 14.19 -23.65 -2.14
C LYS A 3 13.59 -23.12 -0.84
N ALA A 4 14.11 -22.02 -0.32
CA ALA A 4 13.47 -21.33 0.78
C ALA A 4 12.11 -20.82 0.28
N VAL A 5 11.01 -21.28 0.91
CA VAL A 5 9.68 -20.69 0.70
C VAL A 5 9.78 -19.25 1.18
N GLN A 6 9.78 -18.31 0.24
CA GLN A 6 9.74 -16.89 0.56
C GLN A 6 8.34 -16.56 1.07
N ILE A 7 8.17 -16.59 2.40
CA ILE A 7 6.94 -16.18 3.06
C ILE A 7 6.72 -14.71 2.71
N ARG A 8 5.70 -14.44 1.89
CA ARG A 8 5.35 -13.07 1.51
C ARG A 8 4.90 -12.35 2.77
N ARG A 9 5.49 -11.19 3.02
CA ARG A 9 5.12 -10.31 4.14
C ARG A 9 3.64 -9.97 3.99
N MET A 10 2.82 -10.39 4.95
CA MET A 10 1.40 -10.06 4.96
C MET A 10 1.27 -8.64 5.52
N PHE A 11 0.82 -7.73 4.67
CA PHE A 11 0.44 -6.40 5.12
C PHE A 11 -1.00 -6.45 5.62
N THR A 12 -1.25 -5.99 6.83
CA THR A 12 -2.61 -5.85 7.34
C THR A 12 -3.35 -4.77 6.56
N LYS A 13 -4.68 -4.92 6.41
CA LYS A 13 -5.52 -3.94 5.71
C LYS A 13 -5.39 -2.53 6.32
N GLY A 14 -5.27 -2.46 7.66
CA GLY A 14 -5.04 -1.20 8.38
C GLY A 14 -3.74 -0.50 7.96
N LEU A 15 -2.64 -1.25 7.78
CA LEU A 15 -1.37 -0.68 7.34
C LEU A 15 -1.47 -0.10 5.93
N LYS A 16 -2.20 -0.77 5.02
CA LYS A 16 -2.48 -0.25 3.69
C LYS A 16 -3.29 1.06 3.75
N GLN A 17 -4.33 1.12 4.57
CA GLN A 17 -5.19 2.30 4.68
C GLN A 17 -4.45 3.49 5.31
N ASP A 18 -3.74 3.28 6.42
CA ASP A 18 -2.99 4.33 7.11
C ASP A 18 -1.89 4.91 6.20
N ALA A 19 -1.17 4.06 5.48
CA ALA A 19 -0.12 4.52 4.57
C ALA A 19 -0.68 5.33 3.40
N VAL A 20 -1.79 4.89 2.81
CA VAL A 20 -2.43 5.63 1.71
C VAL A 20 -3.00 6.96 2.22
N LYS A 21 -3.64 6.97 3.38
CA LYS A 21 -4.17 8.17 4.05
C LYS A 21 -3.08 9.21 4.31
N MET A 22 -1.90 8.76 4.74
CA MET A 22 -0.74 9.63 4.94
C MET A 22 -0.24 10.28 3.63
N ILE A 23 -0.34 9.56 2.50
CA ILE A 23 0.05 10.10 1.19
C ILE A 23 -1.01 11.04 0.62
N THR A 24 -2.30 10.72 0.76
CA THR A 24 -3.39 11.46 0.13
C THR A 24 -3.89 12.63 0.96
N GLU A 25 -4.05 12.46 2.28
CA GLU A 25 -4.62 13.49 3.17
C GLU A 25 -3.53 14.37 3.78
N GLN A 26 -2.42 13.78 4.20
CA GLN A 26 -1.33 14.52 4.85
C GLN A 26 -0.28 15.04 3.86
N GLY A 27 -0.38 14.65 2.58
CA GLY A 27 0.51 15.11 1.52
C GLY A 27 1.96 14.63 1.64
N HIS A 28 2.23 13.61 2.46
CA HIS A 28 3.58 13.06 2.59
C HIS A 28 4.02 12.36 1.30
N SER A 29 5.33 12.42 1.02
CA SER A 29 5.87 11.68 -0.11
C SER A 29 5.88 10.18 0.19
N ILE A 30 5.69 9.37 -0.85
CA ILE A 30 5.70 7.91 -0.74
C ILE A 30 7.00 7.39 -0.10
N ALA A 31 8.13 8.08 -0.36
CA ALA A 31 9.43 7.74 0.20
C ALA A 31 9.51 7.99 1.71
N GLU A 32 8.89 9.06 2.21
CA GLU A 32 8.80 9.34 3.64
C GLU A 32 7.92 8.32 4.35
N VAL A 33 6.74 8.03 3.80
CA VAL A 33 5.81 7.05 4.37
C VAL A 33 6.43 5.65 4.40
N ALA A 34 7.16 5.26 3.35
CA ALA A 34 7.90 4.00 3.30
C ALA A 34 8.90 3.86 4.46
N LYS A 35 9.65 4.93 4.75
CA LYS A 35 10.61 4.97 5.85
C LYS A 35 9.90 4.94 7.21
N ASN A 36 8.84 5.72 7.38
CA ASN A 36 8.11 5.85 8.64
C ASN A 36 7.36 4.54 9.01
N MET A 37 6.71 3.90 8.04
CA MET A 37 5.90 2.70 8.25
C MET A 37 6.63 1.39 7.90
N SER A 38 7.96 1.43 7.71
CA SER A 38 8.79 0.27 7.37
C SER A 38 8.22 -0.56 6.19
N THR A 39 7.68 0.12 5.19
CA THR A 39 7.08 -0.47 3.99
C THR A 39 7.94 -0.22 2.75
N SER A 40 7.81 -1.07 1.74
CA SER A 40 8.51 -0.86 0.47
C SER A 40 7.82 0.20 -0.37
N TYR A 41 8.59 1.12 -0.94
CA TYR A 41 8.12 2.15 -1.89
C TYR A 41 7.22 1.56 -3.00
N ASN A 42 7.64 0.45 -3.61
CA ASN A 42 6.89 -0.22 -4.68
C ASN A 42 5.49 -0.68 -4.25
N VAL A 43 5.35 -1.10 -2.98
CA VAL A 43 4.05 -1.54 -2.42
C VAL A 43 3.11 -0.34 -2.27
N LEU A 44 3.63 0.78 -1.76
CA LEU A 44 2.86 2.02 -1.61
C LEU A 44 2.44 2.61 -2.97
N CYS A 45 3.33 2.61 -3.96
CA CYS A 45 2.97 3.01 -5.34
C CYS A 45 1.83 2.15 -5.89
N ARG A 46 1.88 0.83 -5.66
CA ARG A 46 0.82 -0.08 -6.10
C ARG A 46 -0.49 0.19 -5.36
N TRP A 47 -0.45 0.41 -4.05
CA TRP A 47 -1.66 0.73 -3.26
C TRP A 47 -2.30 2.05 -3.65
N LYS A 48 -1.50 3.07 -3.94
CA LYS A 48 -1.99 4.35 -4.46
C LYS A 48 -2.72 4.15 -5.79
N LYS A 49 -2.15 3.33 -6.69
CA LYS A 49 -2.79 2.99 -7.96
C LYS A 49 -4.08 2.18 -7.76
N GLU A 50 -4.03 1.14 -6.92
CA GLU A 50 -5.20 0.34 -6.57
C GLU A 50 -6.32 1.19 -5.94
N LEU A 51 -6.02 2.20 -5.13
CA LEU A 51 -7.03 3.12 -4.57
C LEU A 51 -7.65 4.02 -5.66
N SER A 52 -6.82 4.55 -6.56
CA SER A 52 -7.31 5.35 -7.69
C SER A 52 -8.18 4.54 -8.66
N GLU A 53 -7.87 3.26 -8.84
CA GLU A 53 -8.58 2.36 -9.77
C GLU A 53 -9.82 1.72 -9.09
N SER A 54 -9.76 1.42 -7.79
CA SER A 54 -10.91 0.96 -7.01
C SER A 54 -11.94 2.04 -6.70
N SER A 55 -11.59 3.33 -6.80
CA SER A 55 -12.55 4.43 -6.63
C SER A 55 -13.57 4.54 -7.78
N SER A 56 -13.47 3.72 -8.83
CA SER A 56 -14.38 3.74 -10.00
C SER A 56 -15.32 2.54 -10.13
N VAL A 57 -15.46 1.66 -9.13
CA VAL A 57 -16.45 0.56 -9.20
C VAL A 57 -17.24 0.42 -7.90
N GLU A 58 -18.10 1.39 -7.63
CA GLU A 58 -19.38 1.15 -6.94
C GLU A 58 -20.49 1.55 -7.94
N VAL A 59 -20.97 0.58 -8.71
CA VAL A 59 -22.28 0.61 -9.36
C VAL A 59 -22.97 -0.69 -9.01
N ASP A 60 -23.68 -0.66 -7.88
CA ASP A 60 -24.77 -1.61 -7.58
C ASP A 60 -25.83 -1.50 -8.69
N ALA A 61 -26.06 -2.61 -9.39
CA ALA A 61 -27.18 -2.82 -10.30
C ALA A 61 -27.74 -4.23 -10.09
#